data_AF-A0A9D1G1J4-F1
#
_entry.id   AF-A0A9D1G1J4-F1
#
_cell.length_a   1.000
_cell.length_b   1.000
_cell.length_c   1.000
_cell.angle_alpha   90.00
_cell.angle_beta   90.00
_cell.angle_gamma   90.00
#
_symmetry.space_group_name_H-M   'P 1'
#
loop_
_entity.id
_entity.type
_entity.pdbx_description
1 polymer ?
#
loop_
_entity_poly.entity_id
_entity_poly.type
_entity_poly.pdbx_seq_one_letter_code
_entity_poly.pdbx_strand_id
1 'polypeptide(L)'
;MATRANSGLARICNYICVVLMLVILIFQFMPFWHYTDDEETFDTSIQSYVWFPGEYRELDDYLEEATANEDYEVGQIIGMPILVLVSGAVGIVLCIIKAKSALVSLLPAICGISGIWGFLAVPAFQLGSNWVVSLVLCIAVLLVSLVSLLSLAKKEKA
;
A
#
# COMPACT_ATOMS: atom_id res chain seq x y z
N MET A 1 -33.72 7.14 -12.54
CA MET A 1 -32.46 7.39 -13.30
C MET A 1 -31.24 7.52 -12.39
N ALA A 2 -31.31 8.29 -11.29
CA ALA A 2 -30.19 8.46 -10.33
C ALA A 2 -29.63 7.16 -9.72
N THR A 3 -30.49 6.17 -9.47
CA THR A 3 -30.11 4.86 -8.89
C THR A 3 -29.25 3.97 -9.80
N ARG A 4 -29.31 4.14 -11.13
CA ARG A 4 -28.43 3.42 -12.09
C ARG A 4 -27.08 4.12 -12.29
N ALA A 5 -27.02 5.45 -12.17
CA ALA A 5 -25.79 6.21 -12.29
C ALA A 5 -24.85 5.96 -11.08
N ASN A 6 -25.41 5.93 -9.86
CA ASN A 6 -24.63 5.71 -8.63
C ASN A 6 -24.00 4.31 -8.57
N SER A 7 -24.65 3.28 -9.13
CA SER A 7 -24.06 1.93 -9.19
C SER A 7 -23.01 1.77 -10.28
N GLY A 8 -23.07 2.58 -11.35
CA GLY A 8 -22.05 2.65 -12.39
C GLY A 8 -20.76 3.31 -11.88
N LEU A 9 -20.87 4.44 -11.18
CA LEU A 9 -19.73 5.16 -10.61
C LEU A 9 -18.94 4.32 -9.61
N ALA A 10 -19.64 3.69 -8.64
CA ALA A 10 -19.00 2.80 -7.66
C ALA A 10 -18.21 1.67 -8.33
N ARG A 11 -18.75 1.11 -9.42
CA ARG A 11 -18.10 0.04 -10.19
C ARG A 11 -16.83 0.53 -10.89
N ILE A 12 -16.86 1.74 -11.47
CA ILE A 12 -15.68 2.36 -12.08
C ILE A 12 -14.62 2.62 -11.02
N CYS A 13 -15.00 3.19 -9.87
CA CYS A 13 -14.09 3.41 -8.74
C CYS A 13 -13.45 2.11 -8.28
N ASN A 14 -14.21 1.02 -8.15
CA ASN A 14 -13.67 -0.29 -7.76
C ASN A 14 -12.65 -0.83 -8.78
N TYR A 15 -12.88 -0.66 -10.08
CA TYR A 15 -11.88 -1.05 -11.10
C TYR A 15 -10.63 -0.16 -11.07
N ILE A 16 -10.78 1.14 -10.82
CA ILE A 16 -9.63 2.04 -10.62
C ILE A 16 -8.84 1.58 -9.38
N CYS A 17 -9.49 1.27 -8.27
CA CYS A 17 -8.84 0.71 -7.08
C CYS A 17 -8.08 -0.58 -7.41
N VAL A 18 -8.63 -1.48 -8.23
CA VAL A 18 -7.92 -2.70 -8.65
C VAL A 18 -6.60 -2.36 -9.33
N VAL A 19 -6.62 -1.45 -10.31
CA VAL A 19 -5.40 -1.06 -11.03
C VAL A 19 -4.39 -0.43 -10.08
N LEU A 20 -4.84 0.52 -9.25
CA LEU A 20 -3.95 1.20 -8.31
C LEU A 20 -3.34 0.25 -7.27
N MET A 21 -4.15 -0.62 -6.67
CA MET A 21 -3.67 -1.63 -5.72
C MET A 21 -2.71 -2.61 -6.40
N LEU A 22 -2.99 -3.03 -7.64
CA LEU A 22 -2.08 -3.90 -8.39
C LEU A 22 -0.71 -3.23 -8.60
N VAL A 23 -0.68 -1.94 -8.95
CA VAL A 23 0.57 -1.18 -9.07
C VAL A 23 1.30 -1.09 -7.73
N ILE A 24 0.59 -0.81 -6.63
CA ILE A 24 1.16 -0.80 -5.27
C ILE A 24 1.80 -2.16 -4.95
N LEU A 25 1.09 -3.26 -5.22
CA LEU A 25 1.62 -4.60 -4.96
C LEU A 25 2.88 -4.86 -5.78
N ILE A 26 2.89 -4.52 -7.07
CA ILE A 26 4.10 -4.65 -7.91
C ILE A 26 5.26 -3.86 -7.30
N PHE A 27 5.02 -2.64 -6.84
CA PHE A 27 6.05 -1.80 -6.24
C PHE A 27 6.66 -2.40 -4.98
N GLN A 28 5.91 -3.20 -4.21
CA GLN A 28 6.45 -3.87 -3.04
C GLN A 28 7.46 -4.98 -3.38
N PHE A 29 7.43 -5.52 -4.59
CA PHE A 29 8.36 -6.55 -5.08
C PHE A 29 9.49 -5.99 -5.94
N MET A 30 9.45 -4.70 -6.30
CA MET A 30 10.55 -4.04 -7.00
C MET A 30 11.64 -3.58 -6.02
N PRO A 31 12.90 -3.45 -6.46
CA PRO A 31 13.94 -2.77 -5.69
C PRO A 31 13.43 -1.44 -5.13
N PHE A 32 13.59 -1.26 -3.82
CA PHE A 32 13.05 -0.10 -3.10
C PHE A 32 14.15 0.62 -2.33
N TRP A 33 14.92 -0.11 -1.53
CA TRP A 33 16.14 0.40 -0.90
C TRP A 33 17.34 0.12 -1.79
N HIS A 34 18.16 1.15 -1.96
CA HIS A 34 19.41 1.11 -2.72
C HIS A 34 20.49 1.64 -1.79
N TYR A 35 21.45 0.79 -1.44
CA TYR A 35 22.47 1.11 -0.45
C TYR A 35 23.82 0.52 -0.88
N THR A 36 24.90 1.07 -0.32
CA THR A 36 26.26 0.68 -0.65
C THR A 36 26.98 0.28 0.63
N ASP A 37 27.66 -0.86 0.62
CA ASP A 37 28.52 -1.33 1.70
C ASP A 37 29.87 -1.77 1.11
N ASP A 38 30.99 -1.33 1.68
CA ASP A 38 32.36 -1.67 1.30
C ASP A 38 32.64 -1.80 -0.22
N GLU A 39 32.14 -0.85 -1.02
CA GLU A 39 32.23 -0.75 -2.49
C GLU A 39 31.23 -1.58 -3.32
N GLU A 40 30.38 -2.39 -2.69
CA GLU A 40 29.28 -3.11 -3.36
C GLU A 40 27.95 -2.37 -3.21
N THR A 41 27.14 -2.34 -4.29
CA THR A 41 25.80 -1.75 -4.28
C THR A 41 24.75 -2.86 -4.21
N PHE A 42 23.81 -2.70 -3.27
CA PHE A 42 22.74 -3.64 -3.00
C PHE A 42 21.38 -3.00 -3.28
N ASP A 43 20.48 -3.84 -3.78
CA ASP A 43 19.11 -3.49 -4.13
C ASP A 43 18.15 -4.45 -3.41
N THR A 44 17.37 -3.93 -2.47
CA THR A 44 16.43 -4.75 -1.68
C THR A 44 15.00 -4.26 -1.86
N SER A 45 14.09 -5.19 -2.19
CA SER A 45 12.65 -4.92 -2.24
C SER A 45 12.04 -4.98 -0.84
N ILE A 46 10.91 -4.29 -0.65
CA ILE A 46 10.17 -4.33 0.62
C ILE A 46 9.79 -5.78 0.97
N GLN A 47 9.28 -6.55 0.01
CA GLN A 47 8.85 -7.91 0.26
C GLN A 47 10.02 -8.88 0.48
N SER A 48 11.15 -8.68 -0.20
CA SER A 48 12.36 -9.46 0.08
C SER A 48 12.73 -9.37 1.56
N TYR A 49 12.81 -8.15 2.09
CA TYR A 49 13.10 -7.92 3.50
C TYR A 49 12.02 -8.49 4.44
N VAL A 50 10.74 -8.31 4.13
CA VAL A 50 9.63 -8.79 4.97
C VAL A 50 9.59 -10.32 5.07
N TRP A 51 9.89 -11.02 3.98
CA TRP A 51 9.86 -12.49 3.95
C TRP A 51 11.12 -13.10 4.58
N PHE A 52 12.26 -12.42 4.49
CA PHE A 52 13.55 -12.91 4.97
C PHE A 52 14.33 -11.84 5.75
N PRO A 53 13.78 -11.29 6.86
CA PRO A 53 14.39 -10.14 7.54
C PRO A 53 15.78 -10.43 8.08
N GLY A 54 16.09 -11.69 8.42
CA GLY A 54 17.42 -12.09 8.91
C GLY A 54 18.48 -12.30 7.83
N GLU A 55 18.12 -12.21 6.54
CA GLU A 55 19.05 -12.41 5.41
C GLU A 55 19.62 -11.10 4.85
N TYR A 56 19.20 -9.94 5.37
CA TYR A 56 19.58 -8.62 4.87
C TYR A 56 20.24 -7.77 5.96
N ARG A 57 21.34 -8.27 6.54
CA ARG A 57 22.02 -7.58 7.66
C ARG A 57 22.63 -6.25 7.22
N GLU A 58 23.10 -6.18 5.98
CA GLU A 58 23.66 -4.98 5.38
C GLU A 58 22.58 -3.89 5.21
N LEU A 59 21.32 -4.30 4.98
CA LEU A 59 20.19 -3.37 4.97
C LEU A 59 19.86 -2.90 6.39
N ASP A 60 19.90 -3.80 7.38
CA ASP A 60 19.68 -3.42 8.79
C ASP A 60 20.71 -2.36 9.21
N ASP A 61 22.00 -2.59 8.95
CA ASP A 61 23.09 -1.67 9.28
C ASP A 61 22.90 -0.31 8.57
N TYR A 62 22.56 -0.33 7.27
CA TYR A 62 22.26 0.89 6.51
C TYR A 62 21.07 1.68 7.10
N LEU A 63 19.98 0.99 7.44
CA LEU A 63 18.77 1.63 7.97
C LEU A 63 19.01 2.17 9.39
N GLU A 64 19.72 1.44 10.23
CA GLU A 64 20.12 1.89 11.57
C GLU A 64 20.99 3.15 11.51
N GLU A 65 22.01 3.16 10.65
CA GLU A 65 22.89 4.33 10.46
C GLU A 65 22.11 5.52 9.90
N ALA A 66 21.33 5.31 8.83
CA ALA A 66 20.60 6.38 8.15
C ALA A 66 19.45 6.97 8.99
N THR A 67 18.94 6.23 9.97
CA THR A 67 17.87 6.69 10.89
C THR A 67 18.40 7.12 12.26
N ALA A 68 19.73 7.18 12.44
CA ALA A 68 20.39 7.58 13.69
C ALA A 68 19.96 6.76 14.92
N ASN A 69 19.56 5.49 14.73
CA ASN A 69 19.10 4.56 15.78
C ASN A 69 17.86 5.01 16.59
N GLU A 70 17.20 6.14 16.27
CA GLU A 70 16.13 6.65 17.13
C GLU A 70 14.79 5.92 16.97
N ASP A 71 14.56 5.19 15.86
CA ASP A 71 13.26 4.55 15.56
C ASP A 71 13.37 3.21 14.82
N TYR A 72 14.52 2.50 14.92
CA TYR A 72 14.71 1.22 14.24
C TYR A 72 14.14 0.03 15.04
N GLU A 73 12.87 -0.29 14.84
CA GLU A 73 12.29 -1.57 15.24
C GLU A 73 11.88 -2.36 13.98
N VAL A 74 12.54 -3.51 13.75
CA VAL A 74 12.25 -4.44 12.64
C VAL A 74 10.74 -4.76 12.55
N GLY A 75 10.05 -4.88 13.70
CA GLY A 75 8.61 -5.13 13.75
C GLY A 75 7.76 -4.02 13.11
N GLN A 76 8.20 -2.76 13.18
CA GLN A 76 7.51 -1.62 12.56
C GLN A 76 7.67 -1.61 11.03
N ILE A 77 8.81 -2.11 10.54
CA ILE A 77 9.12 -2.24 9.11
C ILE A 77 8.38 -3.44 8.49
N ILE A 78 8.01 -4.44 9.28
CA ILE A 78 7.29 -5.62 8.78
C ILE A 78 5.77 -5.42 8.73
N GLY A 79 5.21 -4.71 9.72
CA GLY A 79 3.76 -4.62 9.90
C GLY A 79 2.99 -3.97 8.74
N MET A 80 3.46 -2.81 8.26
CA MET A 80 2.77 -2.11 7.17
C MET A 80 2.78 -2.91 5.85
N PRO A 81 3.91 -3.44 5.37
CA PRO A 81 3.95 -4.17 4.11
C PRO A 81 3.02 -5.39 4.11
N ILE A 82 2.92 -6.13 5.22
CA ILE A 82 1.99 -7.26 5.36
C ILE A 82 0.55 -6.79 5.23
N LEU A 83 0.17 -5.72 5.95
CA LEU A 83 -1.20 -5.19 5.88
C LEU A 83 -1.54 -4.72 4.47
N VAL A 84 -0.65 -4.01 3.80
CA VAL A 84 -0.83 -3.54 2.41
C VAL A 84 -0.91 -4.72 1.44
N LEU A 85 -0.06 -5.75 1.61
CA LEU A 85 -0.06 -6.95 0.77
C LEU A 85 -1.40 -7.70 0.89
N VAL A 86 -1.83 -8.00 2.12
CA VAL A 86 -3.05 -8.77 2.38
C VAL A 86 -4.29 -7.97 1.97
N SER A 87 -4.41 -6.71 2.40
CA SER A 87 -5.56 -5.87 2.07
C SER A 87 -5.62 -5.52 0.58
N GLY A 88 -4.48 -5.30 -0.07
CA GLY A 88 -4.37 -5.08 -1.50
C GLY A 88 -4.77 -6.32 -2.31
N ALA A 89 -4.21 -7.49 -2.01
CA ALA A 89 -4.51 -8.72 -2.73
C ALA A 89 -5.97 -9.15 -2.56
N VAL A 90 -6.47 -9.19 -1.32
CA VAL A 90 -7.88 -9.54 -1.05
C VAL A 90 -8.81 -8.46 -1.59
N GLY A 91 -8.42 -7.18 -1.48
CA GLY A 91 -9.14 -6.05 -2.05
C GLY A 91 -9.33 -6.16 -3.56
N ILE A 92 -8.28 -6.50 -4.31
CA ILE A 92 -8.34 -6.74 -5.76
C ILE A 92 -9.38 -7.82 -6.08
N VAL A 93 -9.28 -8.98 -5.42
CA VAL A 93 -10.18 -10.12 -5.65
C VAL A 93 -11.65 -9.72 -5.37
N LEU A 94 -11.90 -9.05 -4.25
CA LEU A 94 -13.26 -8.61 -3.91
C LEU A 94 -13.77 -7.52 -4.85
N CYS A 95 -12.94 -6.58 -5.27
CA CYS A 95 -13.29 -5.55 -6.26
C CYS A 95 -13.67 -6.14 -7.61
N ILE A 96 -13.08 -7.27 -8.00
CA ILE A 96 -13.42 -7.97 -9.25
C ILE A 96 -14.71 -8.79 -9.09
N ILE A 97 -14.81 -9.62 -8.04
CA ILE A 97 -15.91 -10.59 -7.89
C ILE A 97 -17.20 -9.92 -7.40
N LYS A 98 -17.09 -9.02 -6.41
CA LYS A 98 -18.23 -8.43 -5.69
C LYS A 98 -18.42 -6.93 -5.95
N ALA A 99 -17.98 -6.43 -7.11
CA ALA A 99 -17.94 -5.00 -7.50
C ALA A 99 -19.18 -4.13 -7.21
N LYS A 100 -20.34 -4.74 -6.90
CA LYS A 100 -21.61 -4.06 -6.59
C LYS A 100 -21.87 -3.83 -5.09
N SER A 101 -21.07 -4.37 -4.19
CA SER A 101 -21.28 -4.27 -2.73
C SER A 101 -20.40 -3.19 -2.10
N ALA A 102 -20.93 -2.45 -1.13
CA ALA A 102 -20.19 -1.39 -0.42
C ALA A 102 -19.03 -1.92 0.44
N LEU A 103 -19.18 -3.14 0.95
CA LEU A 103 -18.13 -3.81 1.73
C LEU A 103 -16.85 -4.02 0.92
N VAL A 104 -16.94 -4.00 -0.41
CA VAL A 104 -15.80 -4.21 -1.31
C VAL A 104 -14.85 -3.03 -1.34
N SER A 105 -15.33 -1.81 -1.04
CA SER A 105 -14.48 -0.62 -1.00
C SER A 105 -13.79 -0.43 0.35
N LEU A 106 -14.08 -1.27 1.35
CA LEU A 106 -13.44 -1.21 2.66
C LEU A 106 -11.98 -1.69 2.63
N LEU A 107 -11.69 -2.80 1.95
CA LEU A 107 -10.32 -3.33 1.86
C LEU A 107 -9.37 -2.39 1.10
N PRO A 108 -9.75 -1.78 -0.04
CA PRO A 108 -8.96 -0.71 -0.65
C PRO A 108 -8.72 0.46 0.31
N ALA A 109 -9.73 0.87 1.10
CA ALA A 109 -9.56 1.94 2.07
C ALA A 109 -8.53 1.57 3.16
N ILE A 110 -8.60 0.35 3.68
CA ILE A 110 -7.61 -0.19 4.64
C ILE A 110 -6.22 -0.22 4.00
N CYS A 111 -6.09 -0.71 2.77
CA CYS A 111 -4.84 -0.73 2.02
C CYS A 111 -4.23 0.67 1.90
N GLY A 112 -5.03 1.67 1.52
CA GLY A 112 -4.59 3.05 1.43
C GLY A 112 -4.16 3.64 2.77
N ILE A 113 -4.95 3.42 3.84
CA ILE A 113 -4.65 3.92 5.19
C ILE A 113 -3.36 3.29 5.72
N SER A 114 -3.22 1.96 5.62
CA SER A 114 -2.04 1.24 6.09
C SER A 114 -0.77 1.71 5.38
N GLY A 115 -0.83 1.89 4.05
CA GLY A 115 0.30 2.41 3.29
C GLY A 115 0.68 3.84 3.68
N ILE A 116 -0.30 4.75 3.78
CA ILE A 116 -0.07 6.14 4.22
C ILE A 116 0.57 6.16 5.60
N TRP A 117 0.03 5.38 6.54
CA TRP A 117 0.55 5.30 7.90
C TRP A 117 1.99 4.80 7.90
N GLY A 118 2.33 3.69 7.23
CA GLY A 118 3.72 3.21 7.25
C GLY A 118 4.71 4.15 6.58
N PHE A 119 4.38 4.72 5.42
CA PHE A 119 5.29 5.66 4.73
C PHE A 119 5.54 6.96 5.51
N LEU A 120 4.57 7.41 6.31
CA LEU A 120 4.71 8.64 7.09
C LEU A 120 5.25 8.40 8.51
N ALA A 121 4.94 7.26 9.12
CA ALA A 121 5.29 6.98 10.52
C ALA A 121 6.64 6.27 10.67
N VAL A 122 7.14 5.59 9.64
CA VAL A 122 8.39 4.80 9.74
C VAL A 122 9.46 5.41 8.81
N PRO A 123 10.50 6.06 9.38
CA PRO A 123 11.55 6.74 8.61
C PRO A 123 12.26 5.83 7.59
N ALA A 124 12.43 4.54 7.91
CA ALA A 124 13.06 3.57 7.02
C ALA A 124 12.40 3.52 5.63
N PHE A 125 11.07 3.69 5.53
CA PHE A 125 10.39 3.70 4.24
C PHE A 125 10.63 4.98 3.44
N GLN A 126 11.02 6.09 4.07
CA GLN A 126 11.29 7.37 3.40
C GLN A 126 12.67 7.38 2.73
N LEU A 127 13.53 6.41 3.04
CA LEU A 127 14.83 6.19 2.40
C LEU A 127 14.72 5.48 1.04
N GLY A 128 13.57 4.87 0.72
CA GLY A 128 13.41 4.14 -0.54
C GLY A 128 13.19 5.04 -1.75
N SER A 129 13.73 4.67 -2.91
CA SER A 129 13.76 5.49 -4.13
C SER A 129 12.38 5.94 -4.62
N ASN A 130 11.34 5.13 -4.38
CA ASN A 130 9.98 5.35 -4.88
C ASN A 130 8.95 5.60 -3.77
N TRP A 131 9.39 6.03 -2.57
CA TRP A 131 8.50 6.19 -1.42
C TRP A 131 7.40 7.22 -1.67
N VAL A 132 7.72 8.38 -2.27
CA VAL A 132 6.74 9.44 -2.58
C VAL A 132 5.68 8.92 -3.55
N VAL A 133 6.10 8.20 -4.59
CA VAL A 133 5.18 7.63 -5.59
C VAL A 133 4.25 6.61 -4.91
N SER A 134 4.81 5.74 -4.07
CA SER A 134 4.05 4.74 -3.32
C SER A 134 3.04 5.37 -2.36
N LEU A 135 3.43 6.44 -1.67
CA LEU A 135 2.55 7.23 -0.81
C LEU A 135 1.40 7.86 -1.61
N VAL A 136 1.71 8.49 -2.76
CA VAL A 136 0.69 9.11 -3.64
C VAL A 136 -0.29 8.05 -4.15
N LEU A 137 0.18 6.86 -4.51
CA LEU A 137 -0.68 5.75 -4.90
C LEU A 137 -1.61 5.32 -3.76
N CYS A 138 -1.10 5.22 -2.52
CA CYS A 138 -1.92 4.89 -1.36
C CYS A 138 -3.00 5.95 -1.08
N ILE A 139 -2.66 7.24 -1.22
CA ILE A 139 -3.62 8.35 -1.14
C ILE A 139 -4.68 8.24 -2.24
N ALA A 140 -4.28 7.95 -3.47
CA ALA A 140 -5.21 7.78 -4.58
C ALA A 140 -6.18 6.62 -4.35
N VAL A 141 -5.70 5.47 -3.86
CA VAL A 141 -6.56 4.33 -3.48
C VAL A 141 -7.55 4.75 -2.40
N LEU A 142 -7.10 5.44 -1.35
CA LEU A 142 -7.98 5.90 -0.28
C LEU A 142 -9.07 6.84 -0.82
N LEU A 143 -8.70 7.87 -1.59
CA LEU A 143 -9.67 8.82 -2.14
C LEU A 143 -10.70 8.14 -3.04
N VAL A 144 -10.27 7.27 -3.94
CA VAL A 144 -11.18 6.54 -4.84
C VAL A 144 -12.09 5.59 -4.05
N SER A 145 -11.57 4.93 -3.01
CA SER A 145 -12.35 4.06 -2.14
C SER A 145 -13.41 4.83 -1.35
N LEU A 146 -13.09 6.03 -0.85
CA LEU A 146 -14.03 6.91 -0.15
C LEU A 146 -15.13 7.40 -1.09
N VAL A 147 -14.79 7.78 -2.33
CA VAL A 147 -15.79 8.15 -3.35
C VAL A 147 -16.75 6.98 -3.63
N SER A 148 -16.22 5.75 -3.76
CA SER A 148 -17.04 4.55 -3.93
C SER A 148 -17.98 4.34 -2.74
N LEU A 149 -17.46 4.38 -1.51
CA LEU A 149 -18.25 4.22 -0.28
C LEU A 149 -19.36 5.28 -0.17
N LEU A 150 -19.03 6.55 -0.41
CA LEU A 150 -20.00 7.65 -0.37
C LEU A 150 -21.08 7.51 -1.44
N SER A 151 -20.73 7.05 -2.64
CA SER A 151 -21.69 6.82 -3.73
C SER A 151 -22.69 5.70 -3.40
N LEU A 152 -22.24 4.67 -2.66
CA LEU A 152 -23.07 3.54 -2.24
C LEU A 152 -23.90 3.88 -0.99
N ALA A 153 -23.35 4.62 -0.02
CA ALA A 153 -24.08 5.08 1.16
C ALA A 153 -25.23 6.04 0.80
N LYS A 154 -25.06 6.89 -0.22
CA LYS A 154 -26.15 7.72 -0.75
C LYS A 154 -27.28 6.90 -1.38
N LYS A 155 -26.99 5.68 -1.85
CA LYS A 155 -27.98 4.78 -2.45
C LYS A 155 -28.82 4.05 -1.39
N GLU A 156 -28.27 3.74 -0.22
CA GLU A 156 -29.04 3.10 0.86
C GLU A 156 -30.04 4.06 1.53
N LYS A 157 -29.76 5.36 1.50
CA LYS A 157 -30.62 6.40 2.10
C LYS A 157 -31.74 6.91 1.18
N ALA A 158 -31.77 6.52 -0.09
CA ALA A 158 -32.70 7.01 -1.12
C ALA A 158 -33.66 5.90 -1.56
#